data_AF-A0A7W6BHI1-F1
#
_entry.id   AF-A0A7W6BHI1-F1
#
_cell.length_a   1.000
_cell.length_b   1.000
_cell.length_c   1.000
_cell.angle_alpha   90.00
_cell.angle_beta   90.00
_cell.angle_gamma   90.00
#
_symmetry.space_group_name_H-M   'P 1'
#
loop_
_entity.id
_entity.type
_entity.pdbx_description
1 polymer ?
#
loop_
_entity_poly.entity_id
_entity_poly.type
_entity_poly.pdbx_seq_one_letter_code
_entity_poly.pdbx_strand_id
1 'polypeptide(L)'
;MNLKPITLCSASIAALLTAGAAHAQAGASQPQSAVSQSDQADVDAGEIIVTGVRASIVGALNVRKESTQIVDSIVSEDVGKLPDNNVVEALQRVTGIQVTNRTGGEAAAISIRGLPDALTTLNGRNIFTAAGQSFSLQDISANLVRQVDVYKTRSADQIETGLAGQVNVATRSISTASPFRAWCAASTTNRPTAIIPTPRC
;
A
#
# COMPACT_ATOMS: atom_id res chain seq x y z
N MET A 1 26.28 -13.46 56.17
CA MET A 1 25.80 -12.22 55.52
C MET A 1 26.26 -12.23 54.06
N ASN A 2 25.31 -12.12 53.14
CA ASN A 2 25.47 -12.34 51.70
C ASN A 2 26.06 -11.11 50.99
N LEU A 3 27.38 -11.09 50.75
CA LEU A 3 28.06 -9.99 50.05
C LEU A 3 28.12 -10.14 48.51
N LYS A 4 27.61 -11.24 47.95
CA LYS A 4 27.71 -11.54 46.51
C LYS A 4 26.86 -10.68 45.54
N PRO A 5 25.73 -10.03 45.93
CA PRO A 5 24.97 -9.22 44.96
C PRO A 5 25.51 -7.80 44.78
N ILE A 6 26.37 -7.31 45.68
CA ILE A 6 26.87 -5.92 45.66
C ILE A 6 28.05 -5.78 44.66
N THR A 7 28.82 -6.84 44.44
CA THR A 7 29.96 -6.84 43.51
C THR A 7 29.55 -6.86 42.04
N LEU A 8 28.30 -7.24 41.71
CA LEU A 8 27.81 -7.28 40.32
C LEU A 8 27.27 -5.93 39.82
N CYS A 9 26.77 -5.05 40.70
CA CYS A 9 26.26 -3.74 40.28
C CYS A 9 27.35 -2.70 39.97
N SER A 10 28.55 -2.82 40.56
CA SER A 10 29.64 -1.86 40.29
C SER A 10 30.32 -2.06 38.93
N ALA A 11 30.22 -3.26 38.34
CA ALA A 11 30.79 -3.54 37.02
C ALA A 11 30.03 -2.81 35.89
N SER A 12 28.72 -2.61 36.04
CA SER A 12 27.88 -1.97 35.03
C SER A 12 28.07 -0.45 34.96
N ILE A 13 28.45 0.20 36.07
CA ILE A 13 28.63 1.66 36.11
C ILE A 13 30.00 2.06 35.55
N ALA A 14 31.03 1.22 35.71
CA ALA A 14 32.36 1.47 35.14
C ALA A 14 32.40 1.40 33.59
N ALA A 15 31.47 0.68 32.96
CA ALA A 15 31.41 0.54 31.50
C ALA A 15 30.81 1.77 30.78
N LEU A 16 30.08 2.65 31.47
CA LEU A 16 29.51 3.85 30.85
C LEU A 16 30.47 5.05 30.84
N LEU A 17 31.59 5.01 31.56
CA LEU A 17 32.55 6.13 31.62
C LEU A 17 33.70 6.04 30.60
N THR A 18 33.79 4.97 29.80
CA THR A 18 34.87 4.80 28.80
C THR A 18 34.47 5.10 27.35
N ALA A 19 33.30 5.69 27.11
CA ALA A 19 32.97 6.25 25.80
C ALA A 19 33.66 7.61 25.62
N GLY A 20 34.89 7.57 25.11
CA GLY A 20 35.75 8.73 24.89
C GLY A 20 35.18 9.75 23.90
N ALA A 21 35.58 11.01 24.11
CA ALA A 21 35.32 12.12 23.21
C ALA A 21 36.11 11.97 21.91
N ALA A 22 35.41 11.76 20.79
CA ALA A 22 36.01 11.86 19.46
C ALA A 22 36.09 13.35 19.04
N HIS A 23 37.29 13.90 18.93
CA HIS A 23 37.54 15.22 18.32
C HIS A 23 38.13 15.09 16.90
N ALA A 24 37.44 15.75 15.96
CA ALA A 24 37.92 16.58 14.84
C ALA A 24 38.67 15.97 13.62
N GLN A 25 38.09 16.19 12.42
CA GLN A 25 38.86 16.60 11.24
C GLN A 25 38.56 18.07 10.93
N ALA A 26 39.64 18.84 10.81
CA ALA A 26 39.67 20.26 10.55
C ALA A 26 39.21 20.62 9.12
N GLY A 27 38.44 21.70 9.00
CA GLY A 27 38.19 22.44 7.78
C GLY A 27 38.24 23.93 8.11
N ALA A 28 39.04 24.67 7.36
CA ALA A 28 39.52 26.02 7.66
C ALA A 28 38.42 27.11 7.78
N SER A 29 38.77 28.16 8.54
CA SER A 29 38.05 29.42 8.73
C SER A 29 37.79 30.18 7.42
N GLN A 30 36.60 30.79 7.26
CA GLN A 30 36.36 32.15 6.74
C GLN A 30 34.84 32.51 6.71
N PRO A 31 34.44 33.79 6.55
CA PRO A 31 33.70 34.55 7.57
C PRO A 31 32.18 34.61 7.43
N GLN A 32 31.57 34.97 8.55
CA GLN A 32 30.22 35.52 8.72
C GLN A 32 29.86 36.54 7.62
N SER A 33 28.79 36.23 6.87
CA SER A 33 27.99 37.23 6.16
C SER A 33 26.55 37.01 6.58
N ALA A 34 26.01 38.01 7.27
CA ALA A 34 24.59 38.14 7.55
C ALA A 34 23.84 38.20 6.22
N VAL A 35 22.77 37.41 6.10
CA VAL A 35 21.74 37.63 5.10
C VAL A 35 20.40 37.69 5.80
N SER A 36 19.82 38.86 5.67
CA SER A 36 18.51 39.26 6.11
C SER A 36 17.41 38.37 5.55
N GLN A 37 16.35 38.29 6.34
CA GLN A 37 15.01 37.83 6.01
C GLN A 37 14.48 38.41 4.69
N SER A 38 14.21 37.53 3.72
CA SER A 38 13.03 37.56 2.83
C SER A 38 13.18 36.49 1.75
N ASP A 39 12.49 35.37 1.89
CA ASP A 39 11.57 34.89 0.87
C ASP A 39 10.89 33.62 1.37
N GLN A 40 9.59 33.74 1.65
CA GLN A 40 8.67 32.63 1.60
C GLN A 40 8.68 32.11 0.15
N ALA A 41 9.59 31.18 -0.13
CA ALA A 41 9.37 30.24 -1.22
C ALA A 41 8.29 29.29 -0.72
N ASP A 42 7.05 29.59 -1.13
CA ASP A 42 5.95 28.66 -1.25
C ASP A 42 6.45 27.43 -2.01
N VAL A 43 7.00 26.46 -1.27
CA VAL A 43 7.17 25.11 -1.78
C VAL A 43 5.75 24.55 -1.79
N ASP A 44 5.09 24.74 -2.93
CA ASP A 44 3.96 23.93 -3.36
C ASP A 44 4.18 22.52 -2.84
N ALA A 45 3.31 22.06 -1.95
CA ALA A 45 3.51 20.89 -1.11
C ALA A 45 3.93 19.71 -2.00
N GLY A 46 5.24 19.44 -2.05
CA GLY A 46 5.83 18.60 -3.08
C GLY A 46 5.16 17.24 -3.10
N GLU A 47 4.64 16.85 -4.26
CA GLU A 47 4.02 15.55 -4.49
C GLU A 47 5.01 14.43 -4.09
N ILE A 48 4.80 13.81 -2.92
CA ILE A 48 5.66 12.74 -2.43
C ILE A 48 5.27 11.45 -3.15
N ILE A 49 6.00 11.11 -4.21
CA ILE A 49 5.82 9.86 -4.93
C ILE A 49 6.49 8.74 -4.15
N VAL A 50 5.70 7.86 -3.54
CA VAL A 50 6.18 6.65 -2.85
C VAL A 50 6.17 5.49 -3.82
N THR A 51 7.29 4.76 -3.95
CA THR A 51 7.44 3.60 -4.85
C THR A 51 7.72 2.30 -4.09
N GLY A 52 7.47 1.17 -4.76
CA GLY A 52 7.77 -0.18 -4.25
C GLY A 52 6.88 -0.62 -3.08
N VAL A 53 7.44 -1.40 -2.15
CA VAL A 53 6.69 -1.96 -1.01
C VAL A 53 6.07 -0.89 -0.12
N ARG A 54 6.72 0.26 0.02
CA ARG A 54 6.17 1.35 0.83
C ARG A 54 4.93 1.97 0.17
N ALA A 55 4.90 2.01 -1.16
CA ALA A 55 3.75 2.49 -1.92
C ALA A 55 2.54 1.59 -1.70
N SER A 56 2.77 0.28 -1.66
CA SER A 56 1.71 -0.70 -1.50
C SER A 56 1.06 -0.63 -0.12
N ILE A 57 1.85 -0.45 0.94
CA ILE A 57 1.34 -0.25 2.32
C ILE A 57 0.54 1.06 2.43
N VAL A 58 1.07 2.16 1.88
CA VAL A 58 0.37 3.46 1.89
C VAL A 58 -0.92 3.39 1.08
N GLY A 59 -0.92 2.71 -0.07
CA GLY A 59 -2.11 2.47 -0.88
C GLY A 59 -3.20 1.72 -0.11
N ALA A 60 -2.85 0.60 0.54
CA ALA A 60 -3.79 -0.15 1.37
C ALA A 60 -4.35 0.69 2.54
N LEU A 61 -3.51 1.53 3.17
CA LEU A 61 -3.94 2.45 4.22
C LEU A 61 -4.86 3.55 3.71
N ASN A 62 -4.59 4.11 2.53
CA ASN A 62 -5.44 5.14 1.93
C ASN A 62 -6.82 4.57 1.58
N VAL A 63 -6.88 3.39 0.97
CA VAL A 63 -8.16 2.69 0.71
C VAL A 63 -8.96 2.49 2.01
N ARG A 64 -8.30 2.10 3.11
CA ARG A 64 -8.97 1.97 4.41
C ARG A 64 -9.44 3.33 4.97
N LYS A 65 -8.66 4.39 4.79
CA LYS A 65 -8.97 5.74 5.33
C LYS A 65 -10.08 6.45 4.56
N GLU A 66 -10.09 6.30 3.24
CA GLU A 66 -11.07 6.92 2.34
C GLU A 66 -12.41 6.17 2.37
N SER A 67 -12.41 4.91 2.82
CA SER A 67 -13.64 4.13 2.92
C SER A 67 -14.41 4.46 4.20
N THR A 68 -15.70 4.76 4.03
CA THR A 68 -16.68 4.83 5.14
C THR A 68 -16.98 3.46 5.75
N GLN A 69 -16.51 2.38 5.13
CA GLN A 69 -16.78 0.99 5.50
C GLN A 69 -15.57 0.34 6.14
N ILE A 70 -15.78 -0.77 6.86
CA ILE A 70 -14.67 -1.59 7.35
C ILE A 70 -14.09 -2.39 6.19
N VAL A 71 -13.01 -1.88 5.62
CA VAL A 71 -12.29 -2.47 4.50
C VAL A 71 -10.90 -2.94 4.91
N ASP A 72 -10.56 -4.16 4.48
CA ASP A 72 -9.19 -4.63 4.42
C ASP A 72 -8.77 -4.78 2.97
N SER A 73 -7.64 -4.19 2.60
CA SER A 73 -7.09 -4.24 1.25
C SER A 73 -5.76 -4.97 1.27
N ILE A 74 -5.59 -5.94 0.37
CA ILE A 74 -4.32 -6.60 0.08
C ILE A 74 -3.85 -6.21 -1.32
N VAL A 75 -2.60 -5.77 -1.42
CA VAL A 75 -1.96 -5.25 -2.63
C VAL A 75 -1.01 -6.29 -3.24
N SER A 76 -0.71 -6.16 -4.53
CA SER A 76 0.08 -7.13 -5.34
C SER A 76 1.39 -7.57 -4.69
N GLU A 77 2.10 -6.66 -4.03
CA GLU A 77 3.38 -6.94 -3.39
C GLU A 77 3.25 -7.82 -2.15
N ASP A 78 2.06 -7.94 -1.57
CA ASP A 78 1.81 -8.77 -0.39
C ASP A 78 1.32 -10.17 -0.79
N VAL A 79 0.49 -10.26 -1.84
CA VAL A 79 0.06 -11.54 -2.43
C VAL A 79 1.24 -12.30 -3.06
N GLY A 80 2.19 -11.60 -3.70
CA GLY A 80 3.31 -12.23 -4.43
C GLY A 80 4.56 -12.54 -3.61
N LYS A 81 4.63 -12.15 -2.33
CA LYS A 81 5.82 -12.40 -1.47
C LYS A 81 5.89 -13.80 -0.90
N LEU A 82 4.76 -14.49 -0.86
CA LEU A 82 4.61 -15.79 -0.25
C LEU A 82 4.01 -16.75 -1.28
N PRO A 83 4.27 -18.06 -1.17
CA PRO A 83 3.90 -19.04 -2.18
C PRO A 83 2.38 -19.35 -2.15
N ASP A 84 1.56 -18.30 -2.18
CA ASP A 84 0.11 -18.39 -2.26
C ASP A 84 -0.21 -18.56 -3.76
N ASN A 85 -0.70 -19.74 -4.16
CA ASN A 85 -0.95 -20.00 -5.58
C ASN A 85 -2.24 -19.32 -6.07
N ASN A 86 -3.21 -19.17 -5.15
CA ASN A 86 -4.57 -18.70 -5.41
C ASN A 86 -4.98 -17.56 -4.45
N VAL A 87 -5.97 -16.76 -4.85
CA VAL A 87 -6.45 -15.61 -4.05
C VAL A 87 -7.02 -16.02 -2.69
N VAL A 88 -7.71 -17.17 -2.61
CA VAL A 88 -8.28 -17.68 -1.35
C VAL A 88 -7.22 -17.87 -0.27
N GLU A 89 -6.01 -18.30 -0.65
CA GLU A 89 -4.93 -18.57 0.30
C GLU A 89 -4.34 -17.27 0.83
N ALA A 90 -4.14 -16.27 -0.04
CA ALA A 90 -3.73 -14.94 0.37
C ALA A 90 -4.73 -14.27 1.33
N LEU A 91 -6.03 -14.54 1.17
CA LEU A 91 -7.08 -14.03 2.05
C LEU A 91 -6.99 -14.57 3.49
N GLN A 92 -6.27 -15.66 3.76
CA GLN A 92 -6.04 -16.16 5.13
C GLN A 92 -5.23 -15.18 6.00
N ARG A 93 -4.54 -14.22 5.38
CA ARG A 93 -3.78 -13.17 6.06
C ARG A 93 -4.66 -12.03 6.54
N VAL A 94 -5.86 -11.91 5.96
CA VAL A 94 -6.79 -10.85 6.32
C VAL A 94 -7.49 -11.21 7.62
N THR A 95 -7.57 -10.23 8.51
CA THR A 95 -8.24 -10.42 9.79
C THR A 95 -9.72 -10.76 9.62
N GLY A 96 -10.17 -11.79 10.34
CA GLY A 96 -11.58 -12.19 10.32
C GLY A 96 -12.05 -12.85 9.03
N ILE A 97 -11.15 -13.24 8.14
CA ILE A 97 -11.47 -14.18 7.06
C ILE A 97 -11.07 -15.57 7.51
N GLN A 98 -12.03 -16.49 7.41
CA GLN A 98 -11.77 -17.91 7.61
C GLN A 98 -12.00 -18.63 6.31
N VAL A 99 -11.01 -19.40 5.91
CA VAL A 99 -11.10 -20.23 4.73
C VAL A 99 -11.64 -21.59 5.15
N THR A 100 -12.79 -21.95 4.60
CA THR A 100 -13.49 -23.19 4.91
C THR A 100 -13.40 -24.14 3.70
N ASN A 101 -13.59 -25.43 3.96
CA ASN A 101 -13.61 -26.46 2.93
C ASN A 101 -12.30 -26.58 2.13
N ARG A 102 -11.28 -27.16 2.76
CA ARG A 102 -10.00 -27.51 2.14
C ARG A 102 -10.07 -28.95 1.60
N THR A 103 -10.86 -29.16 0.56
CA THR A 103 -11.02 -30.49 -0.06
C THR A 103 -10.02 -30.61 -1.21
N GLY A 104 -9.14 -31.62 -1.16
CA GLY A 104 -8.15 -31.85 -2.23
C GLY A 104 -6.87 -31.02 -2.16
N GLY A 105 -6.60 -30.35 -1.03
CA GLY A 105 -5.38 -29.56 -0.80
C GLY A 105 -5.53 -28.07 -1.13
N GLU A 106 -6.56 -27.72 -1.88
CA GLU A 106 -6.94 -26.35 -2.22
C GLU A 106 -8.16 -25.91 -1.41
N ALA A 107 -8.32 -24.62 -1.21
CA ALA A 107 -9.40 -24.08 -0.42
C ALA A 107 -10.39 -23.30 -1.29
N ALA A 108 -11.67 -23.65 -1.17
CA ALA A 108 -12.70 -23.21 -2.11
C ALA A 108 -13.65 -22.16 -1.53
N ALA A 109 -13.93 -22.20 -0.22
CA ALA A 109 -14.93 -21.36 0.42
C ALA A 109 -14.29 -20.39 1.42
N ILE A 110 -14.92 -19.23 1.55
CA ILE A 110 -14.55 -18.20 2.51
C ILE A 110 -15.75 -17.86 3.40
N SER A 111 -15.48 -17.58 4.66
CA SER A 111 -16.43 -16.98 5.58
C SER A 111 -15.83 -15.73 6.20
N ILE A 112 -16.64 -14.70 6.36
CA ILE A 112 -16.23 -13.42 6.93
C ILE A 112 -16.83 -13.34 8.33
N ARG A 113 -15.99 -13.24 9.36
CA ARG A 113 -16.40 -13.19 10.77
C ARG A 113 -17.35 -14.33 11.18
N GLY A 114 -17.13 -15.52 10.62
CA GLY A 114 -17.94 -16.72 10.89
C GLY A 114 -19.25 -16.80 10.09
N LEU A 115 -19.58 -15.79 9.29
CA LEU A 115 -20.73 -15.85 8.38
C LEU A 115 -20.32 -16.49 7.04
N PRO A 116 -21.01 -17.56 6.60
CA PRO A 116 -20.84 -18.11 5.26
C PRO A 116 -21.52 -17.19 4.22
N ASP A 117 -21.25 -17.44 2.93
CA ASP A 117 -21.86 -16.73 1.80
C ASP A 117 -21.41 -15.26 1.65
N ALA A 118 -20.11 -15.07 1.42
CA ALA A 118 -19.56 -13.79 0.97
C ALA A 118 -19.76 -13.61 -0.53
N LEU A 119 -20.19 -12.42 -0.95
CA LEU A 119 -20.25 -12.08 -2.36
C LEU A 119 -18.84 -11.83 -2.90
N THR A 120 -18.51 -12.43 -4.04
CA THR A 120 -17.24 -12.21 -4.70
C THR A 120 -17.47 -11.41 -5.98
N THR A 121 -16.78 -10.29 -6.16
CA THR A 121 -16.82 -9.47 -7.39
C THR A 121 -15.46 -9.38 -8.06
N LEU A 122 -15.45 -9.27 -9.38
CA LEU A 122 -14.23 -9.11 -10.19
C LEU A 122 -14.25 -7.72 -10.81
N ASN A 123 -13.28 -6.87 -10.46
CA ASN A 123 -13.22 -5.47 -10.87
C ASN A 123 -14.54 -4.72 -10.62
N GLY A 124 -15.16 -4.95 -9.46
CA GLY A 124 -16.43 -4.35 -9.06
C GLY A 124 -17.67 -4.96 -9.74
N ARG A 125 -17.52 -6.02 -10.55
CA ARG A 125 -18.63 -6.63 -11.29
C ARG A 125 -19.03 -7.99 -10.73
N ASN A 126 -20.35 -8.20 -10.73
CA ASN A 126 -21.03 -9.48 -10.59
C ASN A 126 -20.59 -10.50 -11.66
N ILE A 127 -19.81 -11.55 -11.39
CA ILE A 127 -19.56 -12.63 -12.36
C ILE A 127 -20.24 -13.91 -11.88
N PHE A 128 -21.29 -14.29 -12.59
CA PHE A 128 -22.07 -15.48 -12.32
C PHE A 128 -21.52 -16.67 -13.11
N THR A 129 -21.47 -17.83 -12.48
CA THR A 129 -21.06 -19.08 -13.13
C THR A 129 -22.26 -20.02 -13.21
N ALA A 130 -22.16 -21.08 -14.01
CA ALA A 130 -23.21 -22.12 -14.06
C ALA A 130 -23.43 -22.80 -12.69
N ALA A 131 -22.45 -22.72 -11.78
CA ALA A 131 -22.49 -23.33 -10.46
C ALA A 131 -23.06 -22.40 -9.37
N GLY A 132 -23.25 -21.10 -9.63
CA GLY A 132 -23.78 -20.19 -8.62
C GLY A 132 -23.66 -18.70 -8.93
N GLN A 133 -24.12 -17.91 -7.97
CA GLN A 133 -24.18 -16.44 -8.07
C GLN A 133 -22.86 -15.72 -7.68
N SER A 134 -21.83 -16.48 -7.35
CA SER A 134 -20.50 -16.00 -6.98
C SER A 134 -19.46 -16.74 -7.82
N PHE A 135 -18.34 -16.09 -8.11
CA PHE A 135 -17.23 -16.72 -8.79
C PHE A 135 -16.31 -17.41 -7.78
N SER A 136 -15.64 -18.48 -8.20
CA SER A 136 -14.71 -19.21 -7.34
C SER A 136 -13.38 -18.46 -7.25
N LEU A 137 -13.04 -17.97 -6.06
CA LEU A 137 -11.77 -17.27 -5.80
C LEU A 137 -10.54 -18.18 -5.97
N GLN A 138 -10.72 -19.50 -5.95
CA GLN A 138 -9.65 -20.48 -6.16
C GLN A 138 -9.16 -20.51 -7.62
N ASP A 139 -10.01 -20.13 -8.58
CA ASP A 139 -9.69 -20.18 -10.02
C ASP A 139 -8.82 -18.98 -10.44
N ILE A 140 -8.70 -17.96 -9.58
CA ILE A 140 -7.86 -16.79 -9.83
C ILE A 140 -6.51 -16.99 -9.16
N SER A 141 -5.47 -17.05 -9.98
CA SER A 141 -4.09 -17.06 -9.51
C SER A 141 -3.71 -15.71 -8.92
N ALA A 142 -2.93 -15.74 -7.85
CA ALA A 142 -2.34 -14.59 -7.17
C ALA A 142 -1.63 -13.61 -8.12
N ASN A 143 -1.00 -14.11 -9.18
CA ASN A 143 -0.18 -13.30 -10.09
C ASN A 143 -0.98 -12.36 -11.00
N LEU A 144 -2.28 -12.64 -11.25
CA LEU A 144 -3.11 -11.82 -12.14
C LEU A 144 -3.77 -10.64 -11.39
N VAL A 145 -3.68 -10.64 -10.07
CA VAL A 145 -4.41 -9.70 -9.21
C VAL A 145 -3.55 -8.50 -8.87
N ARG A 146 -4.11 -7.30 -9.05
CA ARG A 146 -3.51 -6.04 -8.60
C ARG A 146 -3.76 -5.83 -7.10
N GLN A 147 -5.00 -6.03 -6.68
CA GLN A 147 -5.45 -5.73 -5.33
C GLN A 147 -6.70 -6.56 -5.01
N VAL A 148 -6.87 -6.95 -3.75
CA VAL A 148 -8.07 -7.60 -3.24
C VAL A 148 -8.61 -6.78 -2.09
N ASP A 149 -9.86 -6.33 -2.21
CA ASP A 149 -10.54 -5.53 -1.20
C ASP A 149 -11.64 -6.36 -0.55
N VAL A 150 -11.66 -6.38 0.77
CA VAL A 150 -12.62 -7.15 1.56
C VAL A 150 -13.43 -6.19 2.41
N TYR A 151 -14.71 -6.09 2.06
CA TYR A 151 -15.72 -5.30 2.74
C TYR A 151 -16.44 -6.17 3.76
N LYS A 152 -16.23 -5.85 5.04
CA LYS A 152 -16.89 -6.56 6.16
C LYS A 152 -18.21 -5.92 6.58
N THR A 153 -18.48 -4.74 6.07
CA THR A 153 -19.73 -4.00 6.22
C THR A 153 -20.30 -3.74 4.84
N ARG A 154 -21.61 -3.48 4.77
CA ARG A 154 -22.32 -3.21 3.52
C ARG A 154 -22.62 -1.73 3.39
N SER A 155 -22.48 -1.21 2.19
CA SER A 155 -22.87 0.14 1.80
C SER A 155 -23.76 0.11 0.56
N ALA A 156 -24.51 1.18 0.35
CA ALA A 156 -25.52 1.28 -0.70
C ALA A 156 -24.95 1.33 -2.13
N ASP A 157 -23.66 1.62 -2.28
CA ASP A 157 -22.93 1.58 -3.57
C ASP A 157 -22.56 0.15 -4.01
N GLN A 158 -22.67 -0.82 -3.10
CA GLN A 158 -22.29 -2.21 -3.36
C GLN A 158 -23.48 -3.06 -3.78
N ILE A 159 -23.22 -4.03 -4.66
CA ILE A 159 -24.19 -5.02 -5.13
C ILE A 159 -24.85 -5.73 -3.94
N GLU A 160 -26.18 -5.86 -3.97
CA GLU A 160 -27.03 -6.24 -2.83
C GLU A 160 -26.83 -7.68 -2.29
N THR A 161 -26.05 -8.53 -2.94
CA THR A 161 -25.86 -9.96 -2.61
C THR A 161 -24.76 -10.23 -1.57
N GLY A 162 -24.88 -11.30 -0.75
CA GLY A 162 -23.83 -11.78 0.16
C GLY A 162 -23.88 -11.19 1.58
N LEU A 163 -24.50 -11.90 2.52
CA LEU A 163 -24.76 -11.43 3.89
C LEU A 163 -23.49 -11.27 4.73
N ALA A 164 -22.45 -12.08 4.44
CA ALA A 164 -21.18 -12.02 5.16
C ALA A 164 -20.35 -10.75 4.83
N GLY A 165 -20.60 -10.15 3.67
CA GLY A 165 -19.80 -9.07 3.11
C GLY A 165 -19.48 -9.28 1.63
N GLN A 166 -18.55 -8.49 1.11
CA GLN A 166 -18.12 -8.54 -0.28
C GLN A 166 -16.60 -8.62 -0.40
N VAL A 167 -16.09 -9.46 -1.29
CA VAL A 167 -14.68 -9.53 -1.69
C VAL A 167 -14.57 -9.10 -3.14
N ASN A 168 -13.88 -8.00 -3.39
CA ASN A 168 -13.61 -7.49 -4.72
C ASN A 168 -12.17 -7.82 -5.13
N VAL A 169 -12.00 -8.52 -6.25
CA VAL A 169 -10.70 -8.80 -6.84
C VAL A 169 -10.45 -7.83 -7.98
N ALA A 170 -9.50 -6.93 -7.82
CA ALA A 170 -9.05 -6.04 -8.88
C ALA A 170 -7.87 -6.67 -9.62
N THR A 171 -8.05 -6.99 -10.89
CA THR A 171 -6.98 -7.57 -11.73
C THR A 171 -6.02 -6.50 -12.24
N ARG A 172 -4.80 -6.90 -12.62
CA ARG A 172 -3.92 -6.04 -13.42
C ARG A 172 -4.53 -5.86 -14.82
N SER A 173 -5.31 -4.81 -14.99
CA SER A 173 -5.69 -4.32 -16.31
C SER A 173 -4.61 -3.36 -16.81
N ILE A 174 -4.30 -3.41 -18.11
CA ILE A 174 -3.38 -2.47 -18.77
C ILE A 174 -3.96 -1.05 -18.89
N SER A 175 -5.18 -0.83 -18.42
CA SER A 175 -5.82 0.48 -18.37
C SER A 175 -5.53 1.11 -17.01
N THR A 176 -4.95 2.32 -17.04
CA THR A 176 -4.87 3.24 -15.90
C THR A 176 -3.68 3.05 -14.94
N ALA A 177 -2.49 3.47 -15.38
CA ALA A 177 -1.52 4.19 -14.55
C ALA A 177 -0.33 4.68 -15.40
N SER A 178 -0.53 5.79 -16.11
CA SER A 178 0.41 6.91 -16.16
C SER A 178 -0.18 7.95 -17.12
N PRO A 179 -0.27 9.24 -16.72
CA PRO A 179 -0.14 10.26 -17.74
C PRO A 179 1.29 10.11 -18.23
N PHE A 180 1.48 9.48 -19.38
CA PHE A 180 2.68 9.69 -20.19
C PHE A 180 2.64 11.16 -20.55
N ARG A 181 3.09 12.02 -19.61
CA ARG A 181 3.32 13.44 -19.83
C ARG A 181 4.34 13.46 -20.95
N ALA A 182 3.83 13.69 -22.15
CA ALA A 182 4.62 13.91 -23.34
C ALA A 182 5.63 15.01 -23.01
N TRP A 183 6.86 14.58 -22.77
CA TRP A 183 8.01 15.45 -22.69
C TRP A 183 8.32 15.90 -24.12
N CYS A 184 7.52 16.84 -24.63
CA CYS A 184 7.92 17.68 -25.74
C CYS A 184 8.38 19.02 -25.18
N ALA A 185 9.61 19.02 -24.67
CA ALA A 185 10.36 20.23 -24.44
C ALA A 185 10.75 20.82 -25.80
N ALA A 186 9.91 21.70 -26.35
CA ALA A 186 10.27 22.52 -27.50
C ALA A 186 11.27 23.59 -27.04
N SER A 187 12.55 23.26 -27.08
CA SER A 187 13.65 24.20 -26.90
C SER A 187 13.67 25.22 -28.04
N THR A 188 13.67 26.49 -27.65
CA THR A 188 14.40 27.59 -28.32
C THR A 188 13.98 27.90 -29.76
N THR A 189 13.31 29.03 -29.96
CA THR A 189 13.91 30.21 -30.62
C THR A 189 12.92 31.37 -30.61
N ASN A 190 13.35 32.45 -29.96
CA ASN A 190 12.85 33.82 -30.03
C ASN A 190 12.30 34.18 -31.42
N ARG A 191 10.98 34.39 -31.54
CA ARG A 191 10.37 35.13 -32.65
C ARG A 191 9.38 36.14 -32.09
N PRO A 192 9.66 37.45 -32.17
CA PRO A 192 8.68 38.45 -31.83
C PRO A 192 7.62 38.50 -32.95
N THR A 193 6.36 38.53 -32.52
CA THR A 193 5.18 38.91 -33.32
C THR A 193 4.65 37.84 -34.28
N ALA A 194 3.75 36.97 -33.78
CA ALA A 194 2.68 36.41 -34.61
C ALA A 194 1.46 36.02 -33.74
N ILE A 195 0.32 36.49 -34.21
CA ILE A 195 -1.01 36.49 -33.61
C ILE A 195 -1.67 35.10 -33.79
N ILE A 196 -2.40 34.65 -32.75
CA ILE A 196 -3.28 33.46 -32.62
C ILE A 196 -2.62 32.18 -32.06
N PRO A 197 -2.98 31.76 -30.83
CA PRO A 197 -2.70 30.40 -30.37
C PRO A 197 -3.76 29.44 -30.93
N THR A 198 -3.34 28.46 -31.73
CA THR A 198 -4.13 27.24 -31.93
C THR A 198 -3.54 26.14 -31.05
N PRO A 199 -4.36 25.37 -30.31
CA PRO A 199 -3.87 24.26 -29.52
C PRO A 199 -3.66 23.06 -30.45
N ARG A 200 -2.40 22.65 -30.65
CA ARG A 200 -2.09 21.31 -31.15
C ARG A 200 -0.99 20.70 -30.27
N CYS A 201 -1.24 19.44 -29.94
CA CYS A 201 -0.41 18.54 -29.15
C CYS A 201 1.05 18.50 -29.60
#